data_AF-A0A6V7J1F7-F1
#
_entry.id   AF-A0A6V7J1F7-F1
#
_cell.length_a   1.000
_cell.length_b   1.000
_cell.length_c   1.000
_cell.angle_alpha   90.00
_cell.angle_beta   90.00
_cell.angle_gamma   90.00
#
_symmetry.space_group_name_H-M   'P 1'
#
loop_
_entity.id
_entity.type
_entity.pdbx_description
1 polymer ?
#
loop_
_entity_poly.entity_id
_entity_poly.type
_entity_poly.pdbx_seq_one_letter_code
_entity_poly.pdbx_strand_id
1 'polypeptide(L)'
;FIYGTLLLYFCSPAVPLLLDYFKPLNETRARIFLYQTEYFVDQEEHYIAILLHAYTTIPVALACIICFDNLFGTFINHACGMFEIL
;
A
#
# COMPACT_ATOMS: atom_id res chain seq x y z
N PHE A 1 -6.11 7.77 -10.24
CA PHE A 1 -5.18 6.68 -10.62
C PHE A 1 -4.58 6.04 -9.38
N ILE A 2 -3.71 6.74 -8.62
CA ILE A 2 -2.99 6.22 -7.45
C ILE A 2 -3.89 5.53 -6.41
N TYR A 3 -4.97 6.19 -5.96
CA TYR A 3 -5.91 5.59 -5.00
C TYR A 3 -6.64 4.35 -5.53
N GLY A 4 -6.91 4.30 -6.84
CA GLY A 4 -7.51 3.12 -7.47
C GLY A 4 -6.55 1.93 -7.47
N THR A 5 -5.28 2.17 -7.82
CA THR A 5 -4.22 1.14 -7.75
C THR A 5 -4.02 0.64 -6.32
N LEU A 6 -4.04 1.54 -5.34
CA LEU A 6 -3.95 1.19 -3.92
C LEU A 6 -5.09 0.27 -3.48
N LEU A 7 -6.33 0.60 -3.85
CA LEU A 7 -7.50 -0.22 -3.55
C LEU A 7 -7.40 -1.62 -4.18
N LEU A 8 -7.03 -1.70 -5.46
CA LEU A 8 -6.86 -2.98 -6.15
C LEU A 8 -5.78 -3.84 -5.49
N TYR A 9 -4.67 -3.22 -5.09
CA TYR A 9 -3.59 -3.89 -4.38
C TYR A 9 -4.03 -4.41 -3.01
N PHE A 10 -4.83 -3.63 -2.27
CA PHE A 10 -5.38 -4.02 -0.98
C PHE A 10 -6.37 -5.19 -1.05
N CYS A 11 -6.99 -5.41 -2.20
CA CYS A 11 -7.86 -6.56 -2.46
C CYS A 11 -7.09 -7.86 -2.72
N SER A 12 -5.78 -7.81 -2.97
CA SER A 12 -4.99 -9.01 -3.30
C SER A 12 -5.07 -10.14 -2.24
N PRO A 13 -5.08 -9.88 -0.92
CA PRO A 13 -5.19 -10.95 0.09
C PRO A 13 -6.57 -11.64 0.10
N ALA A 14 -7.60 -11.04 -0.50
CA ALA A 14 -8.92 -11.64 -0.64
C ALA A 14 -8.98 -12.67 -1.77
N VAL A 15 -8.03 -12.65 -2.72
CA VAL A 15 -7.98 -13.58 -3.85
C VAL A 15 -7.95 -15.06 -3.41
N PRO A 16 -7.05 -15.51 -2.51
CA PRO A 16 -7.03 -16.91 -2.07
C PRO A 16 -8.35 -17.31 -1.38
N LEU A 17 -8.95 -16.42 -0.59
CA LEU A 17 -10.23 -16.66 0.09
C LEU A 17 -11.38 -16.86 -0.89
N LEU A 18 -11.48 -15.99 -1.91
CA LEU A 18 -12.47 -16.14 -2.97
C LEU A 18 -12.24 -17.42 -3.76
N LEU A 19 -10.98 -17.75 -4.05
CA LEU A 19 -10.65 -18.97 -4.79
C LEU A 19 -10.93 -20.24 -3.99
N ASP A 20 -10.81 -20.22 -2.66
CA ASP A 20 -11.19 -21.36 -1.82
C ASP A 20 -12.71 -21.60 -1.83
N TYR A 21 -13.50 -20.53 -1.96
CA TYR A 21 -14.95 -20.63 -2.11
C TYR A 21 -15.36 -21.20 -3.48
N PHE A 22 -14.75 -20.72 -4.58
CA PHE A 22 -15.14 -21.15 -5.93
C PHE A 22 -14.46 -22.45 -6.40
N LYS A 23 -13.23 -22.69 -5.97
CA LYS A 23 -12.40 -23.84 -6.37
C LYS A 23 -11.54 -24.29 -5.17
N PRO A 24 -12.13 -25.05 -4.23
CA PRO A 24 -11.41 -25.55 -3.08
C PRO A 24 -10.25 -26.47 -3.52
N LEU A 25 -9.15 -26.42 -2.78
CA LEU A 25 -8.00 -27.31 -2.92
C LEU A 25 -7.94 -28.24 -1.70
N ASN A 26 -7.29 -29.40 -1.85
CA ASN A 26 -7.06 -30.32 -0.73
C ASN A 26 -5.95 -29.82 0.23
N GLU A 27 -5.19 -28.81 -0.18
CA GLU A 27 -4.11 -28.18 0.58
C GLU A 27 -4.42 -26.71 0.82
N THR A 28 -3.87 -26.15 1.90
CA THR A 28 -4.04 -24.73 2.23
C THR A 28 -3.34 -23.85 1.20
N ARG A 29 -4.04 -22.85 0.65
CA ARG A 29 -3.43 -21.87 -0.25
C ARG A 29 -2.39 -21.02 0.47
N ALA A 30 -1.29 -20.74 -0.22
CA ALA A 30 -0.33 -19.75 0.23
C ALA A 30 -1.01 -18.38 0.41
N ARG A 31 -0.75 -17.75 1.55
CA ARG A 31 -1.26 -16.41 1.85
C ARG A 31 -0.50 -15.35 1.07
N ILE A 32 -1.18 -14.28 0.70
CA ILE A 32 -0.58 -13.17 -0.05
C ILE A 32 -0.24 -12.05 0.91
N PHE A 33 1.06 -11.81 1.08
CA PHE A 33 1.55 -10.63 1.78
C PHE A 33 1.56 -9.45 0.83
N LEU A 34 1.14 -8.27 1.30
CA LEU A 34 1.16 -7.06 0.49
C LEU A 34 2.61 -6.74 0.10
N TYR A 35 3.51 -6.65 1.06
CA TYR A 35 4.94 -6.46 0.80
C TYR A 35 5.80 -7.46 1.59
N GLN A 36 6.98 -7.73 1.05
CA GLN A 36 7.98 -8.60 1.68
C GLN A 36 8.81 -7.76 2.66
N THR A 37 8.83 -8.15 3.94
CA THR A 37 9.71 -7.58 4.95
C THR A 37 9.94 -8.58 6.07
N GLU A 38 11.04 -8.43 6.80
CA GLU A 38 11.35 -9.24 7.97
C GLU A 38 10.71 -8.62 9.22
N TYR A 39 9.73 -9.31 9.82
CA TYR A 39 9.09 -8.87 11.07
C TYR A 39 9.73 -9.46 12.34
N PHE A 40 10.79 -10.27 12.20
CA PHE A 40 11.44 -11.00 13.31
C PHE A 40 10.47 -11.84 14.16
N VAL A 41 9.33 -12.23 13.59
CA VAL A 41 8.31 -13.12 14.15
C VAL A 41 7.89 -14.12 13.07
N ASP A 42 7.27 -15.24 13.48
CA ASP A 42 6.66 -16.17 12.53
C ASP A 42 5.53 -15.47 11.76
N GLN A 43 5.72 -15.31 10.46
CA GLN A 43 4.81 -14.54 9.60
C GLN A 43 3.53 -15.31 9.28
N GLU A 44 3.55 -16.63 9.32
CA GLU A 44 2.37 -17.45 9.06
C GLU A 44 1.44 -17.42 10.28
N GLU A 45 2.01 -17.53 11.48
CA GLU A 45 1.30 -17.42 12.74
C GLU A 45 0.71 -16.01 12.94
N HIS A 46 1.49 -14.97 12.65
CA HIS A 46 1.12 -13.56 12.90
C HIS A 46 0.56 -12.83 11.68
N TYR A 47 0.13 -13.57 10.65
CA TYR A 47 -0.30 -13.02 9.37
C TYR A 47 -1.32 -11.89 9.47
N ILE A 48 -2.35 -12.02 10.32
CA ILE A 48 -3.41 -11.01 10.44
C ILE A 48 -2.86 -9.69 11.01
N ALA A 49 -1.96 -9.77 12.00
CA ALA A 49 -1.31 -8.60 12.55
C ALA A 49 -0.39 -7.92 11.52
N ILE A 50 0.36 -8.71 10.76
CA ILE A 50 1.21 -8.22 9.65
C ILE A 50 0.36 -7.56 8.57
N LEU A 51 -0.77 -8.17 8.20
CA LEU A 51 -1.66 -7.63 7.19
C LEU A 51 -2.29 -6.31 7.63
N LEU A 52 -2.73 -6.21 8.89
CA LEU A 52 -3.26 -4.98 9.46
C LEU A 52 -2.18 -3.88 9.49
N HIS A 53 -0.98 -4.22 9.93
CA HIS A 53 0.16 -3.29 9.89
C HIS A 53 0.41 -2.80 8.46
N ALA A 54 0.43 -3.71 7.48
CA ALA A 54 0.60 -3.37 6.08
C ALA A 54 -0.48 -2.42 5.55
N TYR A 55 -1.74 -2.65 5.89
CA TYR A 55 -2.85 -1.75 5.54
C TYR A 55 -2.70 -0.35 6.13
N THR A 56 -1.96 -0.18 7.22
CA THR A 56 -1.71 1.15 7.82
C THR A 56 -0.44 1.81 7.30
N THR A 57 0.63 1.06 7.05
CA THR A 57 1.93 1.62 6.63
C THR A 57 1.92 2.08 5.19
N ILE A 58 1.28 1.34 4.29
CA ILE A 58 1.25 1.68 2.86
C ILE A 58 0.55 3.03 2.61
N PRO A 59 -0.64 3.33 3.18
CA PRO A 59 -1.28 4.63 2.99
C PRO A 59 -0.49 5.78 3.61
N VAL A 60 0.15 5.54 4.77
CA VAL A 60 1.01 6.56 5.41
C VAL A 60 2.20 6.89 4.51
N ALA A 61 2.90 5.87 4.00
CA ALA A 61 4.02 6.06 3.08
C ALA A 61 3.58 6.82 1.81
N LEU A 62 2.43 6.44 1.24
CA LEU A 62 1.87 7.11 0.07
C LEU A 62 1.49 8.58 0.36
N ALA A 63 0.89 8.86 1.51
CA ALA A 63 0.53 10.21 1.92
C ALA A 63 1.77 11.10 2.07
N CYS A 64 2.86 10.56 2.63
CA CYS A 64 4.14 11.27 2.70
C CYS A 64 4.64 11.63 1.29
N ILE A 65 4.66 10.69 0.35
CA ILE A 65 5.10 10.94 -1.04
C ILE A 65 4.26 12.04 -1.69
N ILE A 66 2.93 11.94 -1.61
CA ILE A 66 2.02 12.95 -2.18
C ILE A 66 2.24 14.32 -1.54
N CYS A 67 2.46 14.36 -0.22
CA CYS A 67 2.71 15.60 0.50
C CYS A 67 4.01 16.26 0.03
N PHE A 68 5.10 15.49 -0.10
CA PHE A 68 6.38 16.00 -0.60
C PHE A 68 6.30 16.49 -2.04
N ASP A 69 5.63 15.75 -2.93
CA ASP A 69 5.44 16.15 -4.34
C ASP A 69 4.67 17.48 -4.43
N ASN A 70 3.59 17.60 -3.65
CA ASN A 70 2.78 18.82 -3.63
C ASN A 70 3.55 20.02 -3.01
N LEU A 71 4.32 19.78 -1.95
CA LEU A 71 5.17 20.80 -1.34
C LEU A 71 6.21 21.32 -2.35
N PHE A 72 6.88 20.40 -3.05
CA PHE A 72 7.87 20.76 -4.07
C PHE A 72 7.23 21.56 -5.22
N GLY A 73 6.08 21.12 -5.72
CA GLY A 73 5.33 21.87 -6.73
C GLY A 73 4.89 23.26 -6.24
N THR A 74 4.52 23.39 -4.98
CA THR A 74 4.17 24.70 -4.38
C THR A 74 5.39 25.62 -4.32
N PHE A 75 6.55 25.12 -3.91
CA PHE A 75 7.79 25.91 -3.87
C PHE A 75 8.22 26.40 -5.25
N ILE A 76 8.13 25.54 -6.27
CA ILE A 76 8.42 25.95 -7.66
C ILE A 76 7.47 27.07 -8.09
N ASN A 77 6.16 26.89 -7.91
CA ASN A 77 5.18 27.90 -8.30
C ASN A 77 5.39 29.22 -7.56
N HIS A 78 5.70 29.17 -6.27
CA HIS A 78 6.01 30.36 -5.48
C HIS A 78 7.25 31.09 -6.01
N ALA A 79 8.33 30.37 -6.32
CA ALA A 79 9.53 30.96 -6.91
C ALA A 79 9.24 31.58 -8.29
N CYS A 80 8.54 30.88 -9.17
CA CYS A 80 8.13 31.39 -10.48
C CYS A 80 7.27 32.66 -10.35
N GLY A 81 6.29 32.68 -9.44
CA GLY A 81 5.46 33.86 -9.20
C GLY A 81 6.26 35.05 -8.68
N MET A 82 7.25 34.82 -7.82
CA MET A 82 8.17 35.88 -7.38
C MET A 82 9.01 36.45 -8.53
N PHE A 83 9.44 35.61 -9.48
CA PHE A 83 10.17 36.07 -10.67
C PHE A 83 9.30 36.78 -11.69
N GLU A 84 8.02 36.44 -11.79
CA GLU A 84 7.09 37.12 -12.71
C GLU A 84 6.74 38.54 -12.26
N ILE A 85 6.74 38.77 -10.94
CA ILE A 85 6.47 40.07 -10.33
C ILE A 85 7.72 40.99 -10.35
N LEU A 86 8.93 40.40 -10.40
CA LEU A 86 10.21 41.12 -10.39
C LEU A 86 10.62 41.61 -11.79
#